data_AF-A0A835HLD7-F1
#
_entry.id   AF-A0A835HLD7-F1
#
_cell.length_a   1.000
_cell.length_b   1.000
_cell.length_c   1.000
_cell.angle_alpha   90.00
_cell.angle_beta   90.00
_cell.angle_gamma   90.00
#
_symmetry.space_group_name_H-M   'P 1'
#
loop_
_entity.id
_entity.type
_entity.pdbx_description
1 polymer ?
#
loop_
_entity_poly.entity_id
_entity_poly.type
_entity_poly.pdbx_seq_one_letter_code
_entity_poly.pdbx_strand_id
1 'polypeptide(L)' 'MSRLRNAVLATGLVAFASAGMAFPFFMATANNKPVIDSTKPLPPQATFRGPYINTGSRDIGPDH' A
#
# COMPACT_ATOMS: atom_id res chain seq x y z
N MET A 1 31.26 1.39 31.26
CA MET A 1 29.80 1.26 31.45
C MET A 1 28.97 2.07 30.45
N SER A 2 29.22 3.38 30.25
CA SER A 2 28.39 4.21 29.35
C SER A 2 28.47 3.85 27.86
N ARG A 3 29.68 3.53 27.34
CA ARG A 3 29.88 3.20 25.92
C ARG A 3 29.10 1.96 25.46
N LEU A 4 29.08 0.91 26.29
CA LEU A 4 28.32 -0.32 26.01
C LEU A 4 26.81 -0.04 25.95
N ARG A 5 26.28 0.72 26.92
CA ARG A 5 24.87 1.13 26.92
C ARG A 5 24.51 1.96 25.70
N ASN A 6 25.37 2.90 25.31
CA ASN A 6 25.16 3.72 24.12
C ASN A 6 25.17 2.87 22.84
N ALA A 7 26.04 1.87 22.75
CA ALA A 7 26.06 0.95 21.61
C ALA A 7 24.77 0.12 21.51
N VAL A 8 24.28 -0.40 22.64
CA VAL A 8 23.00 -1.14 22.69
C VAL A 8 21.83 -0.24 22.26
N LEU A 9 21.77 0.99 22.79
CA LEU A 9 20.72 1.94 22.41
C LEU A 9 20.79 2.33 20.94
N ALA A 10 21.98 2.65 20.42
CA ALA A 10 22.16 3.00 19.01
C ALA A 10 21.73 1.85 18.10
N THR A 11 22.10 0.62 18.44
CA THR A 11 21.70 -0.58 17.67
C THR A 11 20.19 -0.77 17.67
N GLY A 12 19.54 -0.64 18.84
CA GLY A 12 18.09 -0.73 18.96
C GLY A 12 17.36 0.35 18.15
N LEU A 13 17.88 1.58 18.18
CA LEU A 13 17.30 2.70 17.44
C LEU A 13 17.40 2.49 15.93
N VAL A 14 18.55 2.03 15.44
CA VAL A 14 18.76 1.73 14.02
C VAL A 14 17.85 0.59 13.58
N ALA A 15 17.79 -0.50 14.36
CA ALA A 15 16.91 -1.63 14.05
C ALA A 15 15.43 -1.21 13.97
N PHE A 16 14.95 -0.45 14.97
CA PHE A 16 13.57 0.04 14.99
C PHE A 16 13.25 0.95 13.79
N ALA A 17 14.12 1.92 13.51
CA ALA A 17 13.95 2.83 12.37
C ALA A 17 13.94 2.07 11.03
N SER A 18 14.86 1.12 10.86
CA SER A 18 14.94 0.30 9.64
C SER A 18 13.68 -0.55 9.43
N ALA A 19 13.14 -1.14 10.50
CA ALA A 19 11.91 -1.92 10.43
C ALA A 19 10.69 -1.04 10.06
N GLY A 20 10.58 0.13 10.68
CA GLY A 20 9.51 1.09 10.36
C GLY A 20 9.55 1.58 8.92
N MET A 21 10.75 1.86 8.39
CA MET A 21 10.94 2.27 7.00
C MET A 21 10.72 1.11 6.01
N ALA A 22 11.05 -0.13 6.38
CA ALA A 22 10.86 -1.30 5.53
C ALA A 22 9.40 -1.78 5.49
N PHE A 23 8.60 -1.47 6.52
CA PHE A 23 7.20 -1.90 6.64
C PHE A 23 6.32 -1.62 5.40
N PRO A 24 6.26 -0.41 4.82
CA PRO A 24 5.44 -0.15 3.64
C PRO A 24 5.85 -0.99 2.43
N PHE A 25 7.16 -1.22 2.23
CA PHE A 25 7.67 -2.05 1.14
C PHE A 25 7.36 -3.53 1.36
N PHE A 26 7.47 -4.01 2.60
CA PHE A 26 7.06 -5.36 2.96
C PHE A 26 5.56 -5.57 2.71
N MET A 27 4.70 -4.62 3.10
CA MET A 27 3.26 -4.71 2.85
C MET A 27 2.90 -4.67 1.36
N ALA A 28 3.57 -3.82 0.59
CA ALA A 28 3.37 -3.74 -0.86
C ALA A 28 3.80 -5.04 -1.57
N THR A 29 4.90 -5.66 -1.15
CA THR A 29 5.43 -6.89 -1.77
C THR A 29 4.75 -8.16 -1.26
N ALA A 30 4.23 -8.17 -0.03
CA ALA A 30 3.54 -9.33 0.54
C ALA A 30 2.16 -9.57 -0.09
N ASN A 31 1.50 -8.52 -0.59
CA ASN A 31 0.18 -8.61 -1.24
C ASN A 31 0.27 -8.97 -2.73
N ASN A 32 0.86 -10.13 -3.03
CA ASN A 32 0.82 -10.73 -4.38
C ASN A 32 -0.56 -11.33 -4.76
N LYS A 33 -1.55 -11.21 -3.86
CA LYS A 33 -2.94 -11.63 -4.11
C LYS A 33 -3.81 -10.37 -4.05
N PRO A 34 -4.13 -9.76 -5.19
CA PRO A 34 -5.01 -8.59 -5.18
C PRO A 34 -6.36 -9.00 -4.58
N VAL A 35 -6.83 -8.25 -3.59
CA VAL A 35 -8.15 -8.46 -2.96
C VAL A 35 -9.26 -8.33 -3.99
N ILE A 36 -9.01 -7.53 -5.03
CA ILE A 36 -9.89 -7.34 -6.18
C ILE A 36 -9.27 -8.08 -7.36
N ASP A 37 -9.89 -9.18 -7.75
CA ASP A 37 -9.57 -9.86 -8.99
C ASP A 37 -9.98 -8.97 -10.18
N SER A 38 -9.01 -8.46 -10.93
CA SER A 38 -9.24 -7.61 -12.12
C SER A 38 -9.92 -8.36 -13.26
N THR A 39 -9.93 -9.69 -13.24
CA THR A 39 -10.63 -10.51 -14.23
C THR A 39 -12.09 -10.75 -13.87
N LYS A 40 -12.47 -10.48 -12.61
CA LYS A 40 -13.84 -10.61 -12.14
C LYS A 40 -14.61 -9.30 -12.36
N PRO A 41 -15.82 -9.34 -12.95
CA PRO A 41 -16.66 -8.16 -13.04
C PRO A 41 -16.93 -7.59 -11.64
N LEU A 42 -16.88 -6.26 -11.54
CA LEU A 42 -17.14 -5.54 -10.30
C LEU A 42 -18.54 -5.90 -9.77
N PRO A 43 -18.70 -6.06 -8.45
CA PRO A 43 -20.00 -6.35 -7.87
C PRO A 43 -21.00 -5.25 -8.26
N PRO A 44 -22.29 -5.56 -8.45
CA PRO A 44 -23.28 -4.57 -8.89
C PRO A 44 -23.29 -3.33 -8.01
N GLN A 45 -23.03 -3.44 -6.71
CA GLN A 45 -22.93 -2.31 -5.79
C GLN A 45 -21.76 -1.35 -6.09
N ALA A 46 -20.70 -1.83 -6.74
CA ALA A 46 -19.57 -1.02 -7.21
C ALA A 46 -19.75 -0.54 -8.68
N THR A 47 -20.58 -1.24 -9.46
CA THR A 47 -20.87 -0.93 -10.87
C THR A 47 -22.09 -0.03 -11.06
N PHE A 48 -23.09 -0.12 -10.17
CA PHE A 48 -24.26 0.76 -10.11
C PHE A 48 -23.82 2.13 -9.59
N ARG A 49 -23.12 2.86 -10.45
CA ARG A 49 -23.06 4.31 -10.35
C ARG A 49 -24.48 4.80 -10.57
N GLY A 50 -25.13 5.28 -9.51
CA GLY A 50 -26.29 6.15 -9.66
C GLY A 50 -25.94 7.29 -10.64
N PRO A 51 -26.95 7.97 -11.22
CA PRO A 51 -26.79 8.77 -12.45
C PRO A 51 -25.58 9.71 -12.54
N TYR A 52 -24.98 10.16 -11.44
CA TYR A 52 -23.70 10.88 -11.44
C TYR A 52 -22.93 10.61 -10.14
N ILE A 53 -21.91 9.76 -10.17
CA ILE A 53 -20.82 9.84 -9.18
C ILE A 53 -19.57 10.24 -9.95
N ASN A 54 -19.30 11.55 -9.88
CA ASN A 54 -18.13 12.25 -10.39
C ASN A 54 -16.83 11.64 -9.83
N THR A 55 -16.28 10.64 -10.51
CA THR A 55 -14.84 10.43 -10.52
C THR A 55 -14.30 11.29 -11.64
N GLY A 56 -13.58 12.36 -11.29
CA GLY A 56 -12.84 13.19 -12.24
C GLY A 56 -11.71 12.47 -12.98
N SER A 57 -11.78 11.14 -13.14
CA SER A 57 -10.94 10.42 -14.07
C SER A 57 -11.45 10.72 -15.48
N ARG A 58 -10.74 11.60 -16.18
CA ARG A 58 -10.72 11.56 -17.64
C ARG A 58 -10.09 10.24 -18.03
N ASP A 59 -10.92 9.22 -18.27
CA ASP A 59 -10.45 8.02 -18.93
C ASP A 59 -10.01 8.44 -20.35
N ILE A 60 -8.70 8.63 -20.51
CA ILE A 60 -8.05 8.85 -21.81
C ILE A 60 -7.72 7.45 -22.33
N GLY A 61 -8.47 6.99 -23.31
CA GLY A 61 -8.19 5.76 -24.05
C GLY A 61 -8.80 5.89 -25.44
N PRO A 62 -8.06 5.58 -26.52
CA PRO A 62 -8.57 5.72 -27.88
C PRO A 62 -9.74 4.77 -28.10
N ASP A 63 -10.92 5.34 -28.26
CA ASP A 63 -12.07 4.75 -28.91
C ASP A 63 -11.66 4.44 -30.36
N HIS A 64 -11.43 3.15 -30.61
CA HIS A 64 -11.31 2.60 -31.96
C HIS A 64 -12.68 2.62 -32.64
#